data_AF-A0A645EV74-F1
#
_entry.id   AF-A0A645EV74-F1
#
_cell.length_a   1.000
_cell.length_b   1.000
_cell.length_c   1.000
_cell.angle_alpha   90.00
_cell.angle_beta   90.00
_cell.angle_gamma   90.00
#
_symmetry.space_group_name_H-M   'P 1'
#
loop_
_entity.id
_entity.type
_entity.pdbx_description
1 polymer ?
#
loop_
_entity_poly.entity_id
_entity_poly.type
_entity_poly.pdbx_seq_one_letter_code
_entity_poly.pdbx_strand_id
1 'polypeptide(L)'
;MVEENILQVNYIIDGILTTIQTEVISERSDENEIQKIHYEVICEGNYIISETCSDTELSIVKLQQVLPGNTSIACYQSCRYGNFCPFGDCDNEIFCLRDMMPNDRNEICEFFSENGDLLEVKSRRLLDFCKEYKPIAYNEVYTYNDWGYRNNDL
;
A
#
# COMPACT_ATOMS: atom_id res chain seq x y z
N MET A 1 -2.03 22.20 -8.25
CA MET A 1 -3.02 21.73 -9.27
C MET A 1 -3.79 20.56 -8.67
N VAL A 2 -5.11 20.50 -8.83
CA VAL A 2 -5.92 19.34 -8.39
C VAL A 2 -5.91 18.30 -9.51
N GLU A 3 -5.60 17.05 -9.16
CA GLU A 3 -5.58 15.90 -10.04
C GLU A 3 -6.53 14.84 -9.49
N GLU A 4 -7.34 14.26 -10.39
CA GLU A 4 -8.27 13.18 -10.09
C GLU A 4 -7.89 11.95 -10.91
N ASN A 5 -7.82 10.79 -10.26
CA ASN A 5 -7.54 9.52 -10.90
C ASN A 5 -8.48 8.43 -10.37
N ILE A 6 -8.87 7.49 -11.22
CA ILE A 6 -9.73 6.37 -10.84
C ILE A 6 -8.93 5.08 -10.92
N LEU A 7 -8.78 4.40 -9.79
CA LEU A 7 -8.08 3.13 -9.68
C LEU A 7 -9.06 1.96 -9.54
N GLN A 8 -8.66 0.79 -10.02
CA GLN A 8 -9.33 -0.47 -9.77
C GLN A 8 -8.62 -1.15 -8.60
N VAL A 9 -9.16 -1.03 -7.40
CA VAL A 9 -8.53 -1.52 -6.17
C VAL A 9 -9.22 -2.81 -5.72
N ASN A 10 -8.44 -3.77 -5.27
CA ASN A 10 -8.97 -5.02 -4.73
C ASN A 10 -9.19 -4.88 -3.23
N TYR A 11 -10.36 -5.31 -2.78
CA TYR A 11 -10.79 -5.34 -1.40
C TYR A 11 -11.18 -6.77 -1.05
N ILE A 12 -10.98 -7.18 0.20
CA ILE A 12 -11.57 -8.38 0.76
C ILE A 12 -12.71 -7.91 1.65
N ILE A 13 -13.95 -8.26 1.28
CA ILE A 13 -15.18 -7.90 2.00
C ILE A 13 -15.85 -9.20 2.42
N ASP A 14 -16.03 -9.42 3.72
CA ASP A 14 -16.54 -10.69 4.25
C ASP A 14 -15.75 -11.93 3.74
N GLY A 15 -14.44 -11.76 3.56
CA GLY A 15 -13.56 -12.80 3.03
C GLY A 15 -13.62 -13.00 1.51
N ILE A 16 -14.41 -12.20 0.79
CA ILE A 16 -14.57 -12.26 -0.67
C ILE A 16 -13.76 -11.16 -1.34
N LEU A 17 -12.88 -11.56 -2.27
CA LEU A 17 -12.13 -10.62 -3.10
C LEU A 17 -13.07 -9.92 -4.09
N THR A 18 -13.14 -8.59 -4.00
CA THR A 18 -13.98 -7.73 -4.83
C THR A 18 -13.13 -6.56 -5.36
N THR A 19 -13.28 -6.23 -6.64
CA THR A 19 -12.63 -5.05 -7.22
C THR A 19 -13.61 -3.89 -7.21
N ILE A 20 -13.20 -2.75 -6.66
CA ILE A 20 -14.01 -1.53 -6.54
C ILE A 20 -13.26 -0.35 -7.15
N GLN A 21 -14.00 0.52 -7.83
CA GLN A 21 -13.48 1.81 -8.28
C GLN A 21 -13.20 2.71 -7.09
N THR A 22 -11.96 3.18 -6.99
CA THR A 22 -11.51 4.07 -5.92
C THR A 22 -10.97 5.33 -6.57
N GLU A 23 -11.54 6.47 -6.22
CA GLU A 23 -11.08 7.76 -6.69
C GLU A 23 -9.92 8.23 -5.82
N VAL A 24 -8.93 8.82 -6.46
CA VAL A 24 -7.75 9.41 -5.83
C VAL A 24 -7.76 10.88 -6.18
N ILE A 25 -7.90 11.72 -5.17
CA ILE A 25 -7.92 13.16 -5.31
C ILE A 25 -6.63 13.66 -4.70
N SER A 26 -5.83 14.37 -5.49
CA SER A 26 -4.55 14.91 -5.03
C SER A 26 -4.34 16.36 -5.45
N GLU A 27 -3.68 17.13 -4.59
CA GLU A 27 -3.19 18.47 -4.88
C GLU A 27 -1.66 18.45 -4.88
N ARG A 28 -1.05 18.90 -5.98
CA ARG A 28 0.40 19.04 -6.11
C ARG A 28 0.86 20.49 -6.07
N SER A 29 2.05 20.72 -5.51
CA SER A 29 2.79 21.98 -5.58
C SER A 29 3.34 22.23 -6.99
N ASP A 30 3.93 23.42 -7.21
CA ASP A 30 4.59 23.76 -8.47
C ASP A 30 5.86 22.92 -8.71
N GLU A 31 6.43 22.34 -7.66
CA GLU A 31 7.57 21.40 -7.71
C GLU A 31 7.11 19.94 -7.86
N ASN A 32 5.83 19.72 -8.16
CA ASN A 32 5.20 18.40 -8.35
C ASN A 32 5.13 17.52 -7.09
N GLU A 33 5.38 18.10 -5.90
CA GLU A 33 5.24 17.40 -4.62
C GLU A 33 3.77 17.32 -4.19
N ILE A 34 3.36 16.17 -3.66
CA ILE A 34 2.01 15.99 -3.11
C ILE A 34 1.86 16.86 -1.85
N GLN A 35 0.91 17.78 -1.87
CA GLN A 35 0.53 18.61 -0.73
C GLN A 35 -0.66 17.99 0.00
N LYS A 36 -1.59 17.42 -0.76
CA LYS A 36 -2.79 16.76 -0.26
C LYS A 36 -3.12 15.56 -1.13
N ILE A 37 -3.55 14.47 -0.50
CA ILE A 37 -4.09 13.28 -1.14
C ILE A 37 -5.11 12.63 -0.21
N HIS A 38 -6.25 12.26 -0.77
CA HIS A 38 -7.22 11.40 -0.13
C HIS A 38 -7.85 10.46 -1.15
N TYR A 39 -8.51 9.43 -0.64
CA TYR A 39 -9.17 8.40 -1.41
C TYR A 39 -10.66 8.41 -1.14
N GLU A 40 -11.45 8.17 -2.18
CA GLU A 40 -12.89 8.07 -2.09
C GLU A 40 -13.37 6.75 -2.68
N VAL A 41 -14.28 6.07 -1.99
CA VAL A 41 -14.81 4.78 -2.42
C VAL A 41 -16.25 4.61 -1.96
N ILE A 42 -17.07 3.96 -2.80
CA ILE A 42 -18.37 3.45 -2.38
C ILE A 42 -18.18 1.98 -2.01
N CYS A 43 -18.20 1.68 -0.71
CA CYS A 43 -18.08 0.33 -0.18
C CYS A 43 -19.36 -0.04 0.59
N GLU A 44 -19.97 -1.18 0.25
CA GLU A 44 -21.20 -1.66 0.89
C GLU A 44 -22.36 -0.63 0.90
N GLY A 45 -22.42 0.21 -0.14
CA GLY A 45 -23.42 1.29 -0.27
C GLY A 45 -23.11 2.55 0.56
N ASN A 46 -22.02 2.57 1.31
CA ASN A 46 -21.53 3.74 2.03
C ASN A 46 -20.48 4.47 1.20
N TYR A 47 -20.60 5.78 1.11
CA TYR A 47 -19.57 6.64 0.54
C TYR A 47 -18.54 6.98 1.63
N ILE A 48 -17.29 6.63 1.37
CA ILE A 48 -16.18 6.68 2.32
C ILE A 48 -15.10 7.58 1.73
N ILE A 49 -14.56 8.47 2.57
CA ILE A 49 -13.47 9.38 2.23
C ILE A 49 -12.36 9.18 3.28
N SER A 50 -11.13 8.96 2.85
CA SER A 50 -9.98 8.95 3.77
C SER A 50 -9.63 10.37 4.23
N GLU A 51 -9.04 10.51 5.41
CA GLU A 51 -8.54 11.81 5.85
C GLU A 51 -7.38 12.27 4.95
N THR A 52 -7.41 13.52 4.51
CA THR A 52 -6.37 14.12 3.68
C THR A 52 -5.02 14.15 4.38
N CYS A 53 -3.94 13.84 3.65
CA CYS A 53 -2.56 14.05 4.10
C CYS A 53 -1.62 14.31 2.90
N SER A 54 -0.32 14.48 3.13
CA SER A 54 0.66 14.77 2.08
C SER A 54 1.46 13.55 1.61
N ASP A 55 1.02 12.34 1.98
CA ASP A 55 1.78 11.11 1.80
C ASP A 55 0.87 10.00 1.30
N THR A 56 1.22 9.40 0.16
CA THR A 56 0.39 8.40 -0.51
C THR A 56 0.21 7.15 0.36
N GLU A 57 1.29 6.66 0.96
CA GLU A 57 1.27 5.46 1.81
C GLU A 57 0.38 5.63 3.02
N LEU A 58 0.51 6.76 3.72
CA LEU A 58 -0.30 7.12 4.88
C LEU A 58 -1.76 7.33 4.48
N SER A 59 -2.03 7.90 3.32
CA SER A 59 -3.40 8.13 2.86
C SER A 59 -4.13 6.80 2.58
N ILE A 60 -3.43 5.77 2.09
CA ILE A 60 -3.99 4.42 1.93
C ILE A 60 -4.23 3.77 3.29
N VAL A 61 -3.33 3.93 4.26
CA VAL A 61 -3.55 3.47 5.65
C VAL A 61 -4.77 4.15 6.26
N LYS A 62 -4.91 5.46 6.08
CA LYS A 62 -6.07 6.23 6.54
C LYS A 62 -7.36 5.75 5.87
N LEU A 63 -7.32 5.38 4.58
CA LEU A 63 -8.44 4.74 3.90
C LEU A 63 -8.83 3.44 4.59
N GLN A 64 -7.85 2.54 4.85
CA GLN A 64 -8.10 1.28 5.54
C GLN A 64 -8.76 1.47 6.92
N GLN A 65 -8.36 2.51 7.66
CA GLN A 65 -8.90 2.79 9.00
C GLN A 65 -10.35 3.27 9.01
N VAL A 66 -10.85 3.83 7.90
CA VAL A 66 -12.24 4.29 7.77
C VAL A 66 -13.13 3.29 7.03
N LEU A 67 -12.57 2.19 6.50
CA LEU A 67 -13.34 1.12 5.92
C LEU A 67 -14.11 0.34 7.01
N PRO A 68 -15.25 -0.29 6.66
CA PRO A 68 -15.94 -1.22 7.55
C PRO A 68 -15.01 -2.33 8.06
N GLY A 69 -15.19 -2.77 9.31
CA GLY A 69 -14.26 -3.73 9.95
C GLY A 69 -14.22 -5.13 9.30
N ASN A 70 -15.19 -5.46 8.46
CA ASN A 70 -15.21 -6.67 7.62
C ASN A 70 -14.50 -6.46 6.26
N THR A 71 -13.91 -5.28 6.03
CA THR A 71 -13.30 -4.88 4.76
C THR A 71 -11.81 -4.58 4.94
N SER A 72 -10.99 -5.20 4.10
CA SER A 72 -9.54 -4.89 4.01
C SER A 72 -9.10 -4.64 2.57
N ILE A 73 -8.20 -3.68 2.37
CA ILE A 73 -7.55 -3.42 1.08
C ILE A 73 -6.57 -4.57 0.79
N ALA A 74 -6.69 -5.20 -0.37
CA ALA A 74 -5.81 -6.26 -0.83
C ALA A 74 -4.88 -5.75 -1.94
N CYS A 75 -3.68 -5.31 -1.56
CA CYS A 75 -2.70 -4.72 -2.47
C CYS A 75 -1.27 -5.08 -2.04
N TYR A 76 -0.23 -4.61 -2.77
CA TYR A 76 1.15 -4.85 -2.35
C TYR A 76 1.47 -4.21 -0.99
N GLN A 77 0.95 -3.01 -0.70
CA GLN A 77 1.20 -2.35 0.59
C GLN A 77 0.62 -3.15 1.78
N SER A 78 -0.49 -3.86 1.61
CA SER A 78 -1.06 -4.71 2.66
C SER A 78 -0.61 -6.18 2.59
N CYS A 79 0.26 -6.51 1.64
CA CYS A 79 0.75 -7.87 1.42
C CYS A 79 2.05 -8.10 2.19
N ARG A 80 2.20 -9.27 2.82
CA ARG A 80 3.45 -9.70 3.48
C ARG A 80 4.68 -9.74 2.58
N TYR A 81 4.48 -9.77 1.27
CA TYR A 81 5.56 -9.77 0.29
C TYR A 81 5.96 -8.36 -0.14
N GLY A 82 5.15 -7.35 0.14
CA GLY A 82 5.46 -5.95 -0.16
C GLY A 82 6.42 -5.40 0.88
N ASN A 83 7.58 -4.91 0.43
CA ASN A 83 8.57 -4.25 1.28
C ASN A 83 8.99 -2.92 0.68
N PHE A 84 9.08 -1.91 1.53
CA PHE A 84 9.70 -0.63 1.20
C PHE A 84 11.22 -0.76 1.15
N CYS A 85 11.88 0.12 0.40
CA CYS A 85 13.33 0.16 0.30
C CYS A 85 13.92 0.75 1.60
N PRO A 86 14.82 0.04 2.33
CA PRO A 86 15.42 0.56 3.55
C PRO A 86 16.24 1.85 3.37
N PHE A 87 16.64 2.14 2.14
CA PHE A 87 17.49 3.27 1.77
C PHE A 87 16.72 4.44 1.17
N GLY A 88 15.40 4.33 1.10
CA GLY A 88 14.51 5.30 0.46
C GLY A 88 13.89 4.73 -0.83
N ASP A 89 12.62 5.09 -1.02
CA ASP A 89 11.74 4.69 -2.09
C ASP A 89 11.17 5.92 -2.81
N CYS A 90 10.64 5.68 -4.01
CA CYS A 90 9.86 6.69 -4.71
C CYS A 90 8.42 6.75 -4.15
N ASP A 91 7.76 7.89 -4.30
CA ASP A 91 6.32 7.99 -4.00
C ASP A 91 5.53 6.91 -4.75
N ASN A 92 4.59 6.27 -4.04
CA ASN A 92 3.76 5.18 -4.55
C ASN A 92 4.54 3.95 -5.05
N GLU A 93 5.72 3.68 -4.49
CA GLU A 93 6.56 2.52 -4.82
C GLU A 93 6.61 1.50 -3.69
N ILE A 94 6.58 0.22 -4.05
CA ILE A 94 6.85 -0.89 -3.13
C ILE A 94 7.42 -2.08 -3.90
N PHE A 95 8.24 -2.90 -3.25
CA PHE A 95 8.90 -4.02 -3.90
C PHE A 95 8.27 -5.34 -3.51
N CYS A 96 7.95 -6.18 -4.51
CA CYS A 96 7.47 -7.53 -4.28
C CYS A 96 8.63 -8.51 -4.08
N LEU A 97 8.86 -8.91 -2.83
CA LEU A 97 9.89 -9.85 -2.41
C LEU A 97 9.34 -11.26 -2.15
N ARG A 98 8.29 -11.66 -2.88
CA ARG A 98 7.63 -12.97 -2.68
C ARG A 98 8.55 -14.18 -2.83
N ASP A 99 9.62 -14.02 -3.60
CA ASP A 99 10.60 -15.07 -3.86
C ASP A 99 11.69 -15.12 -2.77
N MET A 100 11.54 -14.30 -1.71
CA MET A 100 12.42 -14.24 -0.55
C MET A 100 11.69 -14.69 0.71
N MET A 101 12.44 -15.29 1.63
CA MET A 101 11.98 -15.62 2.97
C MET A 101 13.01 -15.09 3.97
N PRO A 102 12.97 -13.78 4.28
CA PRO A 102 13.99 -13.17 5.11
C PRO A 102 13.94 -13.73 6.54
N ASN A 103 15.09 -14.09 7.10
CA ASN A 103 15.20 -14.49 8.51
C ASN A 103 15.44 -13.29 9.44
N ASP A 104 15.91 -12.17 8.89
CA ASP A 104 16.05 -10.89 9.59
C ASP A 104 15.96 -9.70 8.62
N ARG A 105 15.99 -8.48 9.16
CA ARG A 105 15.92 -7.24 8.36
C ARG A 105 17.19 -6.97 7.55
N ASN A 106 18.35 -7.50 7.96
CA ASN A 106 19.60 -7.31 7.23
C ASN A 106 19.56 -8.03 5.89
N GLU A 107 18.92 -9.20 5.80
CA GLU A 107 18.72 -9.89 4.52
C GLU A 107 17.92 -9.04 3.52
N ILE A 108 16.99 -8.19 3.99
CA ILE A 108 16.32 -7.21 3.13
C ILE A 108 17.29 -6.10 2.71
N CYS A 109 18.07 -5.53 3.64
CA CYS A 109 19.08 -4.53 3.31
C CYS A 109 20.11 -5.02 2.29
N GLU A 110 20.62 -6.25 2.47
CA GLU A 110 21.55 -6.91 1.55
C GLU A 110 20.90 -7.06 0.17
N PHE A 111 19.65 -7.51 0.12
CA PHE A 111 18.92 -7.62 -1.14
C PHE A 111 18.87 -6.30 -1.91
N PHE A 112 18.46 -5.21 -1.25
CA PHE A 112 18.40 -3.88 -1.88
C PHE A 112 19.78 -3.32 -2.24
N SER A 113 20.84 -3.70 -1.52
CA SER A 113 22.20 -3.24 -1.80
C SER A 113 22.83 -3.95 -3.01
N GLU A 114 22.54 -5.24 -3.19
CA GLU A 114 23.24 -6.09 -4.17
C GLU A 114 22.47 -6.29 -5.47
N ASN A 115 21.15 -6.03 -5.48
CA ASN A 115 20.27 -6.46 -6.57
C ASN A 115 19.60 -5.29 -7.31
N GLY A 116 20.31 -4.18 -7.50
CA GLY A 116 19.78 -2.96 -8.15
C GLY A 116 19.01 -3.23 -9.45
N ASP A 117 19.55 -4.05 -10.35
CA ASP A 117 18.88 -4.41 -11.63
C ASP A 117 17.57 -5.19 -11.43
N LEU A 118 17.44 -5.96 -10.34
CA LEU A 118 16.22 -6.70 -10.02
C LEU A 118 15.15 -5.83 -9.36
N LEU A 119 15.52 -4.65 -8.85
CA LEU A 119 14.58 -3.74 -8.20
C LEU A 119 13.58 -3.20 -9.22
N GLU A 120 14.01 -2.85 -10.43
CA GLU A 120 13.11 -2.35 -11.48
C GLU A 120 11.98 -3.35 -11.81
N VAL A 121 12.31 -4.64 -11.92
CA VAL A 121 11.32 -5.68 -12.22
C VAL A 121 10.47 -6.08 -11.01
N LYS A 122 10.90 -5.75 -9.79
CA LYS A 122 10.20 -6.02 -8.53
C LYS A 122 9.40 -4.84 -8.00
N SER A 123 9.66 -3.63 -8.50
CA SER A 123 8.93 -2.40 -8.18
C SER A 123 7.46 -2.50 -8.63
N ARG A 124 6.56 -2.09 -7.75
CA ARG A 124 5.11 -2.14 -7.91
C ARG A 124 4.52 -0.85 -7.36
N ARG A 125 3.27 -0.55 -7.75
CA ARG A 125 2.49 0.49 -7.09
C ARG A 125 1.84 -0.04 -5.83
N LEU A 126 1.64 0.82 -4.84
CA LEU A 126 1.11 0.44 -3.53
C LEU A 126 -0.22 -0.32 -3.62
N LEU A 127 -1.16 0.21 -4.41
CA LEU A 127 -2.51 -0.32 -4.60
C LEU A 127 -2.63 -1.41 -5.68
N ASP A 128 -1.54 -1.78 -6.37
CA ASP A 128 -1.59 -2.88 -7.32
C ASP A 128 -1.83 -4.22 -6.58
N PHE A 129 -2.55 -5.13 -7.23
CA PHE A 129 -2.87 -6.43 -6.64
C PHE A 129 -1.72 -7.44 -6.77
N CYS A 130 -1.40 -8.11 -5.67
CA CYS A 130 -0.50 -9.26 -5.66
C CYS A 130 -1.27 -10.54 -6.01
N LYS A 131 -0.92 -11.25 -7.08
CA LYS A 131 -1.60 -12.51 -7.45
C LYS A 131 -1.51 -13.61 -6.40
N GLU A 132 -0.49 -13.55 -5.55
CA GLU A 132 -0.27 -14.48 -4.44
C GLU A 132 -0.52 -13.79 -3.09
N TYR A 133 -1.42 -12.79 -3.09
CA TYR A 133 -1.70 -11.96 -1.92
C TYR A 133 -1.87 -12.79 -0.65
N LYS A 134 -1.13 -12.37 0.38
CA LYS A 134 -1.29 -12.83 1.76
C LYS A 134 -1.19 -11.59 2.65
N PRO A 135 -2.15 -11.37 3.56
CA PRO A 135 -2.12 -10.19 4.42
C PRO A 135 -0.85 -10.22 5.28
N ILE A 136 -0.24 -9.05 5.44
CA ILE A 136 0.84 -8.84 6.42
C ILE A 136 0.25 -8.87 7.84
N ALA A 137 0.85 -9.67 8.71
CA ALA A 137 0.44 -9.77 10.11
C ALA A 137 1.18 -8.73 10.97
N TYR A 138 0.57 -8.34 12.10
CA TYR A 138 1.15 -7.38 13.05
C TYR A 138 2.53 -7.79 13.61
N ASN A 139 2.83 -9.09 13.60
CA ASN A 139 4.05 -9.67 14.14
C ASN A 139 5.11 -10.01 13.09
N GLU A 140 4.94 -9.57 11.84
CA GLU A 140 5.99 -9.69 10.83
C GLU A 140 7.13 -8.72 11.17
N VAL A 141 8.15 -9.23 11.86
CA VAL A 141 9.25 -8.43 12.42
C VAL A 141 10.37 -8.12 11.43
N TYR A 142 10.45 -8.87 10.33
CA TYR A 142 11.57 -8.82 9.37
C TYR A 142 11.24 -8.05 8.10
N THR A 143 10.20 -7.22 8.11
CA THR A 143 9.79 -6.40 6.97
C THR A 143 10.04 -4.92 7.23
N TYR A 144 10.20 -4.15 6.15
CA TYR A 144 10.21 -2.68 6.16
C TYR A 144 8.82 -2.09 5.89
N ASN A 145 7.79 -2.92 5.81
CA ASN A 145 6.40 -2.53 5.66
C ASN A 145 5.70 -2.59 7.02
N ASP A 146 5.21 -1.45 7.51
CA ASP A 146 4.59 -1.34 8.82
C ASP A 146 3.05 -1.41 8.80
N TRP A 147 2.45 -1.80 7.67
CA TRP A 147 1.00 -1.92 7.50
C TRP A 147 0.33 -2.71 8.62
N GLY A 148 0.89 -3.87 8.98
CA GLY A 148 0.33 -4.73 10.02
C GLY A 148 0.37 -4.10 11.42
N TYR A 149 1.34 -3.23 11.69
CA TYR A 149 1.43 -2.47 12.94
C TYR A 149 0.43 -1.31 12.95
N ARG A 150 0.32 -0.57 11.84
CA ARG A 150 -0.58 0.60 11.71
C ARG A 150 -2.07 0.25 11.71
N ASN A 151 -2.40 -1.01 11.43
CA ASN A 151 -3.77 -1.52 11.33
C ASN A 151 -4.06 -2.65 12.33
N ASN A 152 -3.26 -2.77 13.41
CA ASN A 152 -3.40 -3.83 14.43
C ASN A 152 -4.67 -3.71 15.30
N ASP A 153 -5.47 -2.66 15.10
CA ASP A 153 -6.73 -2.40 15.81
C ASP A 153 -7.99 -2.76 14.99
N LEU A 154 -7.84 -3.49 13.88
CA LEU A 154 -8.95 -3.99 13.03
C LEU A 154 -9.26 -5.47 13.30
#